data_AF-A0AAN4Z0G8-F1
#
_entry.id   AF-A0AAN4Z0G8-F1
#
_cell.length_a   1.000
_cell.length_b   1.000
_cell.length_c   1.000
_cell.angle_alpha   90.00
_cell.angle_beta   90.00
_cell.angle_gamma   90.00
#
_symmetry.space_group_name_H-M   'P 1'
#
loop_
_entity.id
_entity.type
_entity.pdbx_description
1 polymer ?
#
loop_
_entity_poly.entity_id
_entity_poly.type
_entity_poly.pdbx_seq_one_letter_code
_entity_poly.pdbx_strand_id
1 'polypeptide(L)'
;LENQLEQLEKENKDLRQRAEKAEKNVEGLNKSIIGLTNLLSEERIRSFEDRKRELECRLRDKERINELSIQLAQERNRANDECMNGLKDRLIDQERMKSITKQVDEMMIYDTLKQKERMRMEAPAEENEMGVDYEGPGITPCGEDKCEKVTPASNKTLQLEVGWKLEVAKDKKKEDEPEKKFDELCREMVEPLKNNPTKYHWHNAIEILSRMSKMEEYPGKEMFGYGIVPLLVKGLSVDVVKSGAIGPLIRLMTHSNDKLAEEATEAVGEIADQSEQIRDLVLKNRVTEALTTLCDKLPKLPISFVREIADTYAKICCPGDSISQMSIEVLGVMVPSLFRLLNYEDREVRENMLATLTHITYETDQCKIVFNSGFLPLVFKNLNDDHDQIVENALMVFDNMAQGDDTLMQAVFDMGGLDVLPALMRKKAGNANIIRCCCWIIESVLGGTEGQKQAAIDKGLLTMIIKIMRTGESECRKLCCRAVATFVKKGTVAHIKSVIEEKPMSSLAAMLTLKGEERVHEALEVIEKLLVTANPKQLKTLKEEAKVAGVIWNIKKLQENGNNKVRNLAMKILSEYFTDDIEVVNVSCEKKGNSPNEKKKVKRMKH
;
A
#
# COMPACT_ATOMS: atom_id res chain seq x y z
N LEU A 1 21.60 83.23 -7.07
CA LEU A 1 20.53 82.86 -6.12
C LEU A 1 19.23 82.57 -6.86
N GLU A 2 18.68 83.48 -7.67
CA GLU A 2 17.45 83.22 -8.46
C GLU A 2 17.56 81.99 -9.38
N ASN A 3 18.64 81.85 -10.17
CA ASN A 3 18.86 80.65 -10.99
C ASN A 3 18.97 79.34 -10.20
N GLN A 4 19.45 79.41 -8.95
CA GLN A 4 19.51 78.23 -8.06
C GLN A 4 18.14 77.90 -7.48
N LEU A 5 17.34 78.94 -7.18
CA LEU A 5 15.96 78.79 -6.75
C LEU A 5 15.12 78.13 -7.86
N GLU A 6 15.27 78.59 -9.11
CA GLU A 6 14.55 78.07 -10.27
C GLU A 6 14.93 76.60 -10.58
N GLN A 7 16.21 76.26 -10.41
CA GLN A 7 16.69 74.88 -10.53
C GLN A 7 16.10 73.97 -9.44
N LEU A 8 16.09 74.43 -8.18
CA LEU A 8 15.52 73.69 -7.06
C LEU A 8 13.99 73.52 -7.20
N GLU A 9 13.29 74.53 -7.71
CA GLU A 9 11.85 74.43 -7.98
C GLU A 9 11.55 73.39 -9.07
N LYS A 10 12.39 73.31 -10.10
CA LYS A 10 12.27 72.30 -11.16
C LYS A 10 12.54 70.88 -10.65
N GLU A 11 13.55 70.71 -9.80
CA GLU A 11 13.86 69.43 -9.16
C GLU A 11 12.76 68.99 -8.19
N ASN A 12 12.20 69.93 -7.40
CA ASN A 12 11.09 69.66 -6.49
C ASN A 12 9.82 69.25 -7.28
N LYS A 13 9.58 69.88 -8.44
CA LYS A 13 8.48 69.51 -9.34
C LYS A 13 8.64 68.10 -9.91
N ASP A 14 9.85 67.72 -10.33
CA ASP A 14 10.14 66.37 -10.83
C ASP A 14 10.02 65.31 -9.72
N LEU A 15 10.50 65.61 -8.51
CA LEU A 15 10.34 64.75 -7.33
C LEU A 15 8.86 64.54 -6.97
N ARG A 16 8.03 65.59 -7.02
CA ARG A 16 6.58 65.47 -6.80
C ARG A 16 5.91 64.58 -7.85
N GLN A 17 6.28 64.72 -9.12
CA GLN A 17 5.73 63.85 -10.19
C GLN A 17 6.15 62.39 -10.03
N ARG A 18 7.39 62.13 -9.58
CA ARG A 18 7.87 60.77 -9.28
C ARG A 18 7.16 60.16 -8.08
N ALA A 19 6.92 60.96 -7.03
CA ALA A 19 6.15 60.53 -5.85
C ALA A 19 4.71 60.17 -6.23
N GLU A 20 4.03 61.00 -7.03
CA GLU A 20 2.66 60.77 -7.48
C GLU A 20 2.55 59.51 -8.36
N LYS A 21 3.58 59.22 -9.18
CA LYS A 21 3.67 57.98 -9.96
C LYS A 21 3.91 56.75 -9.09
N ALA A 22 4.72 56.88 -8.03
CA ALA A 22 4.96 55.82 -7.07
C ALA A 22 3.70 55.48 -6.27
N GLU A 23 2.94 56.49 -5.83
CA GLU A 23 1.65 56.29 -5.15
C GLU A 23 0.64 55.54 -6.03
N LYS A 24 0.51 55.92 -7.31
CA LYS A 24 -0.37 55.20 -8.26
C LYS A 24 0.05 53.75 -8.48
N ASN A 25 1.36 53.46 -8.48
CA ASN A 25 1.88 52.10 -8.59
C ASN A 25 1.60 51.26 -7.33
N VAL A 26 1.76 51.86 -6.14
CA VAL A 26 1.42 51.21 -4.86
C VAL A 26 -0.08 50.92 -4.79
N GLU A 27 -0.93 51.83 -5.26
CA GLU A 27 -2.38 51.62 -5.32
C GLU A 27 -2.75 50.46 -6.28
N GLY A 28 -2.08 50.36 -7.43
CA GLY A 28 -2.25 49.25 -8.37
C GLY A 28 -1.79 47.89 -7.82
N LEU A 29 -0.68 47.87 -7.09
CA LEU A 29 -0.19 46.67 -6.39
C LEU A 29 -1.15 46.25 -5.28
N ASN A 30 -1.66 47.19 -4.48
CA ASN A 30 -2.66 46.90 -3.44
C ASN A 30 -3.95 46.31 -4.04
N LYS A 31 -4.45 46.87 -5.16
CA LYS A 31 -5.60 46.29 -5.89
C LYS A 31 -5.33 44.86 -6.38
N SER A 32 -4.12 44.59 -6.85
CA SER A 32 -3.71 43.25 -7.31
C SER A 32 -3.55 42.26 -6.15
N ILE A 33 -2.99 42.69 -5.02
CA ILE A 33 -2.88 41.88 -3.79
C ILE A 33 -4.27 41.55 -3.25
N ILE A 34 -5.20 42.52 -3.21
CA ILE A 34 -6.59 42.28 -2.82
C ILE A 34 -7.25 41.27 -3.79
N GLY A 35 -7.05 41.42 -5.11
CA GLY A 35 -7.54 40.47 -6.10
C GLY A 35 -7.00 39.05 -5.92
N LEU A 36 -5.69 38.90 -5.67
CA LEU A 36 -5.07 37.59 -5.41
C LEU A 36 -5.49 36.98 -4.08
N THR A 37 -5.66 37.82 -3.04
CA THR A 37 -6.14 37.38 -1.73
C THR A 37 -7.59 36.90 -1.83
N ASN A 38 -8.42 37.60 -2.61
CA ASN A 38 -9.79 37.19 -2.89
C ASN A 38 -9.83 35.89 -3.70
N LEU A 39 -9.00 35.73 -4.74
CA LEU A 39 -8.90 34.47 -5.51
C LEU A 39 -8.43 33.29 -4.66
N LEU A 40 -7.41 33.48 -3.82
CA LEU A 40 -6.95 32.46 -2.87
C LEU A 40 -8.02 32.12 -1.83
N SER A 41 -8.80 33.11 -1.40
CA SER A 41 -9.93 32.88 -0.49
C SER A 41 -11.08 32.16 -1.19
N GLU A 42 -11.38 32.47 -2.46
CA GLU A 42 -12.40 31.80 -3.25
C GLU A 42 -12.02 30.37 -3.63
N GLU A 43 -10.76 30.09 -3.95
CA GLU A 43 -10.27 28.72 -4.20
C GLU A 43 -10.31 27.90 -2.92
N ARG A 44 -9.94 28.49 -1.77
CA ARG A 44 -10.11 27.82 -0.47
C ARG A 44 -11.58 27.58 -0.14
N ILE A 45 -12.46 28.56 -0.34
CA ILE A 45 -13.90 28.43 -0.10
C ILE A 45 -14.48 27.37 -1.04
N ARG A 46 -14.14 27.37 -2.34
CA ARG A 46 -14.56 26.32 -3.29
C ARG A 46 -14.06 24.94 -2.87
N SER A 47 -12.80 24.83 -2.45
CA SER A 47 -12.23 23.58 -1.93
C SER A 47 -12.96 23.10 -0.66
N PHE A 48 -13.30 24.01 0.26
CA PHE A 48 -14.09 23.69 1.44
C PHE A 48 -15.54 23.33 1.10
N GLU A 49 -16.16 23.99 0.12
CA GLU A 49 -17.52 23.68 -0.35
C GLU A 49 -17.58 22.35 -1.09
N ASP A 50 -16.58 22.01 -1.90
CA ASP A 50 -16.48 20.71 -2.56
C ASP A 50 -16.24 19.60 -1.52
N ARG A 51 -15.38 19.84 -0.51
CA ARG A 51 -15.18 18.93 0.61
C ARG A 51 -16.45 18.77 1.46
N LYS A 52 -17.20 19.85 1.66
CA LYS A 52 -18.50 19.85 2.35
C LYS A 52 -19.54 19.05 1.57
N ARG A 53 -19.65 19.23 0.25
CA ARG A 53 -20.56 18.44 -0.61
C ARG A 53 -20.18 16.96 -0.63
N GLU A 54 -18.88 16.65 -0.65
CA GLU A 54 -18.37 15.28 -0.54
C GLU A 54 -18.79 14.64 0.80
N LEU A 55 -18.63 15.36 1.91
CA LEU A 55 -19.02 14.89 3.24
C LEU A 55 -20.54 14.76 3.40
N GLU A 56 -21.33 15.69 2.87
CA GLU A 56 -22.79 15.62 2.84
C GLU A 56 -23.28 14.43 1.99
N CYS A 57 -22.59 14.10 0.90
CA CYS A 57 -22.87 12.90 0.12
C CYS A 57 -22.60 11.63 0.94
N ARG A 58 -21.43 11.53 1.58
CA ARG A 58 -21.08 10.40 2.45
C ARG A 58 -22.03 10.25 3.64
N LEU A 59 -22.54 11.36 4.17
CA LEU A 59 -23.53 11.35 5.25
C LEU A 59 -24.86 10.76 4.77
N ARG A 60 -25.37 11.19 3.61
CA ARG A 60 -26.57 10.63 2.99
C ARG A 60 -26.41 9.14 2.67
N ASP A 61 -25.24 8.72 2.20
CA ASP A 61 -24.95 7.31 1.95
C ASP A 61 -24.94 6.51 3.26
N LYS A 62 -24.39 7.07 4.35
CA LYS A 62 -24.45 6.46 5.69
C LYS A 62 -25.88 6.34 6.22
N GLU A 63 -26.70 7.37 6.06
CA GLU A 63 -28.12 7.35 6.46
C GLU A 63 -28.89 6.29 5.66
N ARG A 64 -28.65 6.21 4.35
CA ARG A 64 -29.25 5.20 3.47
C ARG A 64 -28.79 3.77 3.82
N ILE A 65 -27.52 3.59 4.17
CA ILE A 65 -26.99 2.30 4.67
C ILE A 65 -27.67 1.93 6.00
N ASN A 66 -27.89 2.89 6.90
CA ASN A 66 -28.60 2.65 8.16
C ASN A 66 -30.07 2.27 7.91
N GLU A 67 -30.78 2.96 7.03
CA GLU A 67 -32.16 2.62 6.65
C GLU A 67 -32.25 1.21 6.05
N LEU A 68 -31.36 0.88 5.12
CA LEU A 68 -31.27 -0.46 4.53
C LEU A 68 -30.92 -1.52 5.57
N SER A 69 -30.07 -1.20 6.56
CA SER A 69 -29.73 -2.10 7.65
C SER A 69 -30.94 -2.37 8.57
N ILE A 70 -31.77 -1.36 8.82
CA ILE A 70 -33.03 -1.51 9.56
C ILE A 70 -34.02 -2.35 8.77
N GLN A 71 -34.16 -2.13 7.46
CA GLN A 71 -35.03 -2.93 6.60
C GLN A 71 -34.56 -4.40 6.54
N LEU A 72 -33.27 -4.65 6.37
CA LEU A 72 -32.67 -5.99 6.43
C LEU A 72 -32.88 -6.67 7.78
N ALA A 73 -32.80 -5.94 8.89
CA ALA A 73 -33.09 -6.48 10.21
C ALA A 73 -34.58 -6.86 10.36
N GLN A 74 -35.49 -6.05 9.82
CA GLN A 74 -36.93 -6.34 9.80
C GLN A 74 -37.27 -7.55 8.93
N GLU A 75 -36.68 -7.65 7.73
CA GLU A 75 -36.86 -8.81 6.84
C GLU A 75 -36.27 -10.08 7.45
N ARG A 76 -35.09 -9.99 8.08
CA ARG A 76 -34.49 -11.10 8.82
C ARG A 76 -35.39 -11.58 9.96
N ASN A 77 -36.02 -10.65 10.69
CA ASN A 77 -36.95 -11.01 11.77
C ASN A 77 -38.21 -11.70 11.21
N ARG A 78 -38.80 -11.20 10.11
CA ARG A 78 -39.93 -11.88 9.45
C ARG A 78 -39.55 -13.27 8.95
N ALA A 79 -38.42 -13.42 8.28
CA ALA A 79 -37.95 -14.71 7.78
C ALA A 79 -37.66 -15.69 8.93
N ASN A 80 -37.14 -15.20 10.06
CA ASN A 80 -36.98 -15.99 11.27
C ASN A 80 -38.33 -16.42 11.86
N ASP A 81 -39.33 -15.52 11.92
CA ASP A 81 -40.67 -15.86 12.41
C ASP A 81 -41.37 -16.89 11.51
N GLU A 82 -41.27 -16.74 10.18
CA GLU A 82 -41.77 -17.71 9.19
C GLU A 82 -41.06 -19.08 9.32
N CYS A 83 -39.74 -19.07 9.48
CA CYS A 83 -38.96 -20.29 9.69
C CYS A 83 -39.31 -20.98 11.02
N MET A 84 -39.46 -20.20 12.09
CA MET A 84 -39.87 -20.72 13.40
C MET A 84 -41.28 -21.29 13.38
N ASN A 85 -42.21 -20.68 12.65
CA ASN A 85 -43.55 -21.23 12.46
C ASN A 85 -43.50 -22.53 11.63
N GLY A 86 -42.74 -22.58 10.53
CA GLY A 86 -42.55 -23.80 9.76
C GLY A 86 -41.78 -24.92 10.50
N LEU A 87 -40.95 -24.57 11.50
CA LEU A 87 -40.33 -25.53 12.41
C LEU A 87 -41.32 -26.04 13.46
N LYS A 88 -42.21 -25.19 13.99
CA LYS A 88 -43.31 -25.60 14.87
C LYS A 88 -44.26 -26.57 14.17
N ASP A 89 -44.65 -26.28 12.93
CA ASP A 89 -45.52 -27.17 12.15
C ASP A 89 -44.87 -28.54 11.92
N ARG A 90 -43.58 -28.57 11.57
CA ARG A 90 -42.81 -29.82 11.42
C ARG A 90 -42.63 -30.58 12.73
N LEU A 91 -42.53 -29.88 13.86
CA LEU A 91 -42.46 -30.51 15.19
C LEU A 91 -43.80 -31.17 15.55
N ILE A 92 -44.91 -30.49 15.26
CA ILE A 92 -46.27 -31.04 15.41
C ILE A 92 -46.45 -32.28 14.53
N ASP A 93 -45.97 -32.24 13.28
CA ASP A 93 -46.03 -33.39 12.37
C ASP A 93 -45.11 -34.55 12.83
N GLN A 94 -43.95 -34.27 13.42
CA GLN A 94 -43.10 -35.28 14.05
C GLN A 94 -43.75 -35.92 15.27
N GLU A 95 -44.43 -35.15 16.12
CA GLU A 95 -45.16 -35.70 17.27
C GLU A 95 -46.35 -36.56 16.82
N ARG A 96 -47.06 -36.15 15.76
CA ARG A 96 -48.10 -36.97 15.12
C ARG A 96 -47.54 -38.27 14.53
N MET A 97 -46.41 -38.20 13.83
CA MET A 97 -45.73 -39.38 13.27
C MET A 97 -45.30 -40.35 14.38
N LYS A 98 -44.71 -39.85 15.48
CA LYS A 98 -44.35 -40.69 16.65
C LYS A 98 -45.56 -41.38 17.28
N SER A 99 -46.69 -40.70 17.35
CA SER A 99 -47.95 -41.29 17.81
C SER A 99 -48.44 -42.41 16.89
N ILE A 100 -48.37 -42.21 15.56
CA ILE A 100 -48.74 -43.22 14.56
C ILE A 100 -47.79 -44.42 14.61
N THR A 101 -46.47 -44.20 14.71
CA THR A 101 -45.49 -45.28 14.84
C THR A 101 -45.75 -46.14 16.08
N LYS A 102 -46.05 -45.50 17.22
CA LYS A 102 -46.42 -46.21 18.45
C LYS A 102 -47.68 -47.06 18.29
N GLN A 103 -48.70 -46.57 17.57
CA GLN A 103 -49.91 -47.33 17.27
C GLN A 103 -49.64 -48.52 16.34
N VAL A 104 -48.75 -48.37 15.36
CA VAL A 104 -48.34 -49.46 14.46
C VAL A 104 -47.55 -50.53 15.22
N ASP A 105 -46.65 -50.14 16.13
CA ASP A 105 -45.89 -51.07 16.97
C ASP A 105 -46.81 -51.87 17.92
N GLU A 106 -47.79 -51.20 18.56
CA GLU A 106 -48.79 -51.86 19.41
C GLU A 106 -49.64 -52.87 18.62
N MET A 107 -49.96 -52.56 17.37
CA MET A 107 -50.74 -53.43 16.47
C MET A 107 -49.93 -54.65 16.00
N MET A 108 -48.63 -54.47 15.70
CA MET A 108 -47.74 -55.58 15.35
C MET A 108 -47.46 -56.52 16.54
N ILE A 109 -47.38 -55.98 17.76
CA ILE A 109 -47.26 -56.78 18.99
C ILE A 109 -48.53 -57.62 19.19
N TYR A 110 -49.72 -57.05 18.96
CA TYR A 110 -50.99 -57.77 19.06
C TYR A 110 -51.10 -58.93 18.06
N ASP A 111 -50.72 -58.72 16.79
CA ASP A 111 -50.72 -59.79 15.77
C ASP A 111 -49.70 -60.90 16.07
N THR A 112 -48.54 -60.54 16.62
CA THR A 112 -47.51 -61.50 17.04
C THR A 112 -47.98 -62.35 18.22
N LEU A 113 -48.69 -61.75 19.19
CA LEU A 113 -49.29 -62.47 20.31
C LEU A 113 -50.42 -63.41 19.85
N LYS A 114 -51.24 -62.97 18.89
CA LYS A 114 -52.33 -63.76 18.31
C LYS A 114 -51.83 -64.93 17.44
N GLN A 115 -50.66 -64.81 16.81
CA GLN A 115 -49.98 -65.93 16.16
C GLN A 115 -49.42 -66.93 17.18
N LYS A 116 -48.85 -66.44 18.30
CA LYS A 116 -48.35 -67.29 19.40
C LYS A 116 -49.47 -68.08 20.09
N GLU A 117 -50.65 -67.50 20.29
CA GLU A 117 -51.80 -68.21 20.85
C GLU A 117 -52.35 -69.29 19.91
N ARG A 118 -52.37 -69.04 18.60
CA ARG A 118 -52.73 -70.07 17.61
C ARG A 118 -51.77 -71.25 17.61
N MET A 119 -50.45 -71.00 17.69
CA MET A 119 -49.46 -72.07 17.82
C MET A 119 -49.54 -72.82 19.16
N ARG A 120 -50.07 -72.19 20.23
CA ARG A 120 -50.29 -72.83 21.53
C ARG A 120 -51.51 -73.77 21.56
N MET A 121 -52.54 -73.50 20.75
CA MET A 121 -53.74 -74.34 20.68
C MET A 121 -53.59 -75.59 19.79
N GLU A 122 -52.49 -75.72 19.04
CA GLU A 122 -52.23 -76.83 18.12
C GLU A 122 -51.17 -77.84 18.63
N ALA A 123 -50.66 -77.69 19.85
CA ALA A 123 -49.64 -78.58 20.42
C ALA A 123 -50.25 -79.79 21.17
N PRO A 124 -49.85 -81.05 20.89
CA PRO A 124 -50.30 -82.21 21.66
C PRO A 124 -49.63 -82.29 23.04
N ALA A 125 -50.38 -82.76 24.03
CA ALA A 125 -49.93 -82.92 25.41
C ALA A 125 -48.97 -84.11 25.58
N GLU A 126 -47.82 -83.88 26.21
CA GLU A 126 -47.05 -84.90 26.91
C GLU A 126 -46.67 -84.38 28.31
N GLU A 127 -46.97 -85.23 29.30
CA GLU A 127 -46.71 -85.07 30.73
C GLU A 127 -45.22 -85.21 31.03
N ASN A 128 -44.69 -84.42 31.98
CA ASN A 128 -43.89 -84.97 33.08
C ASN A 128 -43.62 -83.95 34.19
N GLU A 129 -43.63 -84.50 35.40
CA GLU A 129 -43.60 -83.87 36.72
C GLU A 129 -42.22 -83.41 37.22
N MET A 130 -42.27 -82.75 38.40
CA MET A 130 -41.22 -82.35 39.35
C MET A 130 -40.61 -80.97 39.07
N GLY A 131 -40.69 -79.97 39.94
CA GLY A 131 -41.10 -79.87 41.34
C GLY A 131 -40.21 -78.84 42.04
N VAL A 132 -40.79 -78.13 43.03
CA VAL A 132 -40.15 -77.32 44.09
C VAL A 132 -39.92 -75.81 43.83
N ASP A 133 -40.99 -75.04 44.07
CA ASP A 133 -41.23 -74.17 45.25
C ASP A 133 -40.26 -73.02 45.68
N TYR A 134 -40.81 -71.78 45.65
CA TYR A 134 -41.05 -70.82 46.77
C TYR A 134 -40.75 -69.31 46.54
N GLU A 135 -41.85 -68.55 46.67
CA GLU A 135 -42.09 -67.24 47.33
C GLU A 135 -41.50 -65.91 46.79
N GLY A 136 -42.40 -65.05 46.27
CA GLY A 136 -42.33 -63.57 46.43
C GLY A 136 -43.14 -63.13 47.66
N PRO A 137 -43.72 -61.90 47.74
CA PRO A 137 -43.47 -60.64 47.04
C PRO A 137 -43.41 -59.42 48.01
N GLY A 138 -43.18 -58.20 47.50
CA GLY A 138 -43.37 -56.96 48.28
C GLY A 138 -43.49 -55.72 47.39
N ILE A 139 -44.67 -55.11 47.39
CA ILE A 139 -45.19 -54.10 46.46
C ILE A 139 -45.50 -52.78 47.24
N THR A 140 -45.19 -51.63 46.61
CA THR A 140 -45.82 -50.26 46.68
C THR A 140 -45.67 -49.34 47.92
N PRO A 141 -46.10 -48.04 47.88
CA PRO A 141 -45.82 -46.94 46.91
C PRO A 141 -45.76 -45.50 47.54
N CYS A 142 -45.80 -44.46 46.69
CA CYS A 142 -46.18 -43.04 46.93
C CYS A 142 -45.12 -42.13 47.59
N GLY A 143 -45.00 -40.84 47.28
CA GLY A 143 -45.85 -39.93 46.51
C GLY A 143 -45.19 -38.53 46.50
N GLU A 144 -45.76 -37.65 45.68
CA GLU A 144 -45.21 -36.39 45.18
C GLU A 144 -45.13 -35.23 46.20
N ASP A 145 -44.16 -34.34 45.91
CA ASP A 145 -44.30 -32.88 45.76
C ASP A 145 -43.99 -31.83 46.86
N LYS A 146 -43.25 -30.82 46.37
CA LYS A 146 -43.03 -29.40 46.78
C LYS A 146 -41.79 -29.00 47.60
N CYS A 147 -40.85 -28.30 46.94
CA CYS A 147 -40.53 -26.90 47.30
C CYS A 147 -39.63 -26.19 46.28
N GLU A 148 -39.99 -24.92 46.05
CA GLU A 148 -39.31 -23.90 45.23
C GLU A 148 -37.95 -23.47 45.82
N LYS A 149 -36.99 -23.07 44.95
CA LYS A 149 -36.40 -21.71 44.92
C LYS A 149 -35.30 -21.52 43.85
N VAL A 150 -35.51 -20.45 43.10
CA VAL A 150 -34.74 -19.69 42.10
C VAL A 150 -33.21 -19.62 42.27
N THR A 151 -32.47 -19.78 41.16
CA THR A 151 -31.23 -19.03 40.80
C THR A 151 -31.08 -18.92 39.26
N PRO A 152 -30.28 -17.96 38.74
CA PRO A 152 -30.61 -17.23 37.52
C PRO A 152 -30.04 -17.83 36.22
N ALA A 153 -30.68 -17.41 35.13
CA ALA A 153 -30.39 -17.71 33.73
C ALA A 153 -28.89 -17.64 33.39
N SER A 154 -28.29 -18.81 33.12
CA SER A 154 -27.09 -18.92 32.31
C SER A 154 -27.50 -19.02 30.84
N ASN A 155 -27.02 -18.09 30.02
CA ASN A 155 -27.00 -18.14 28.56
C ASN A 155 -26.61 -19.55 28.06
N LYS A 156 -27.60 -20.36 27.66
CA LYS A 156 -27.37 -21.53 26.82
C LYS A 156 -27.19 -21.02 25.39
N THR A 157 -25.94 -20.92 24.98
CA THR A 157 -25.54 -21.10 23.58
C THR A 157 -26.36 -22.26 23.01
N LEU A 158 -27.18 -21.98 22.00
CA LEU A 158 -27.84 -23.00 21.19
C LEU A 158 -26.74 -23.80 20.47
N GLN A 159 -26.18 -24.79 21.17
CA GLN A 159 -25.58 -25.94 20.55
C GLN A 159 -26.73 -26.68 19.85
N LEU A 160 -26.90 -26.38 18.57
CA LEU A 160 -27.49 -27.34 17.65
C LEU A 160 -26.52 -28.53 17.58
N GLU A 161 -26.60 -29.43 18.55
CA GLU A 161 -26.14 -30.80 18.39
C GLU A 161 -27.05 -31.46 17.35
N VAL A 162 -26.74 -31.21 16.07
CA VAL A 162 -27.14 -32.13 15.02
C VAL A 162 -26.24 -33.34 15.20
N GLY A 163 -26.74 -34.34 15.92
CA GLY A 163 -26.03 -35.59 16.17
C GLY A 163 -25.73 -36.30 14.85
N TRP A 164 -24.51 -36.14 14.35
CA TRP A 164 -23.94 -37.05 13.37
C TRP A 164 -23.45 -38.29 14.13
N LYS A 165 -24.33 -39.28 14.31
CA LYS A 165 -23.85 -40.65 14.50
C LYS A 165 -23.33 -41.12 13.15
N LEU A 166 -22.02 -41.22 13.00
CA LEU A 166 -21.48 -42.26 12.12
C LEU A 166 -21.96 -43.58 12.74
N GLU A 167 -23.00 -44.19 12.17
CA GLU A 167 -23.03 -45.64 12.12
C GLU A 167 -21.87 -46.05 11.20
N VAL A 168 -20.69 -46.12 11.79
CA VAL A 168 -19.60 -46.92 11.24
C VAL A 168 -20.16 -48.33 11.20
N ALA A 169 -20.59 -48.74 10.01
CA ALA A 169 -21.00 -50.10 9.75
C ALA A 169 -19.92 -51.03 10.31
N LYS A 170 -20.33 -51.93 11.20
CA LYS A 170 -19.56 -53.10 11.63
C LYS A 170 -19.43 -54.10 10.47
N ASP A 171 -19.06 -53.63 9.28
CA ASP A 171 -18.70 -54.49 8.16
C ASP A 171 -17.20 -54.37 7.92
N LYS A 172 -16.47 -55.35 8.45
CA LYS A 172 -15.02 -55.56 8.30
C LYS A 172 -14.60 -55.91 6.86
N LYS A 173 -15.23 -55.34 5.83
CA LYS A 173 -14.90 -55.60 4.43
C LYS A 173 -15.13 -54.37 3.56
N LYS A 174 -14.15 -53.45 3.59
CA LYS A 174 -13.69 -52.54 2.51
C LYS A 174 -13.01 -51.34 3.18
N GLU A 175 -11.69 -51.39 3.26
CA GLU A 175 -10.86 -50.33 3.87
C GLU A 175 -10.78 -49.04 3.01
N ASP A 176 -11.50 -48.94 1.88
CA ASP A 176 -11.39 -47.82 0.90
C ASP A 176 -12.64 -46.90 0.77
N GLU A 177 -13.67 -47.01 1.62
CA GLU A 177 -14.98 -46.33 1.40
C GLU A 177 -15.25 -44.98 2.13
N PRO A 178 -14.71 -44.65 3.32
CA PRO A 178 -15.04 -43.39 3.99
C PRO A 178 -14.40 -42.16 3.33
N GLU A 179 -13.20 -42.31 2.79
CA GLU A 179 -12.46 -41.25 2.08
C GLU A 179 -13.17 -40.85 0.78
N LYS A 180 -13.57 -41.85 -0.03
CA LYS A 180 -14.34 -41.62 -1.26
C LYS A 180 -15.69 -40.96 -1.02
N LYS A 181 -16.39 -41.32 0.06
CA LYS A 181 -17.66 -40.68 0.46
C LYS A 181 -17.47 -39.23 0.90
N PHE A 182 -16.35 -38.92 1.56
CA PHE A 182 -16.00 -37.55 1.90
C PHE A 182 -15.63 -36.72 0.66
N ASP A 183 -14.91 -37.32 -0.28
CA ASP A 183 -14.54 -36.69 -1.56
C ASP A 183 -15.77 -36.38 -2.44
N GLU A 184 -16.72 -37.33 -2.56
CA GLU A 184 -18.00 -37.11 -3.26
C GLU A 184 -18.81 -35.98 -2.62
N LEU A 185 -18.88 -35.97 -1.29
CA LEU A 185 -19.58 -34.94 -0.54
C LEU A 185 -18.94 -33.56 -0.72
N CYS A 186 -17.60 -33.48 -0.74
CA CYS A 186 -16.90 -32.24 -1.03
C CYS A 186 -17.19 -31.77 -2.46
N ARG A 187 -17.22 -32.67 -3.45
CA ARG A 187 -17.56 -32.32 -4.84
C ARG A 187 -18.98 -31.73 -4.95
N GLU A 188 -19.97 -32.37 -4.33
CA GLU A 188 -21.36 -31.90 -4.33
C GLU A 188 -21.52 -30.53 -3.64
N MET A 189 -20.77 -30.28 -2.57
CA MET A 189 -20.84 -29.03 -1.83
C MET A 189 -20.09 -27.87 -2.52
N VAL A 190 -19.11 -28.17 -3.36
CA VAL A 190 -18.22 -27.18 -3.98
C VAL A 190 -18.64 -26.79 -5.39
N GLU A 191 -19.24 -27.71 -6.15
CA GLU A 191 -19.70 -27.41 -7.52
C GLU A 191 -20.67 -26.21 -7.59
N PRO A 192 -21.60 -26.00 -6.64
CA PRO A 192 -22.44 -24.81 -6.60
C PRO A 192 -21.69 -23.50 -6.40
N LEU A 193 -20.47 -23.53 -5.81
CA LEU A 193 -19.65 -22.33 -5.58
C LEU A 193 -19.12 -21.71 -6.89
N LYS A 194 -19.01 -22.52 -7.96
CA LYS A 194 -18.50 -22.06 -9.26
C LYS A 194 -19.48 -21.18 -10.04
N ASN A 195 -20.79 -21.34 -9.79
CA ASN A 195 -21.82 -20.77 -10.64
C ASN A 195 -22.58 -19.61 -9.98
N ASN A 196 -23.28 -19.87 -8.86
CA ASN A 196 -24.08 -18.87 -8.17
C ASN A 196 -24.20 -19.21 -6.67
N PRO A 197 -23.13 -18.96 -5.89
CA PRO A 197 -23.07 -19.36 -4.49
C PRO A 197 -24.08 -18.59 -3.64
N THR A 198 -24.83 -19.32 -2.82
CA THR A 198 -25.66 -18.74 -1.75
C THR A 198 -24.92 -18.74 -0.42
N LYS A 199 -25.41 -17.98 0.56
CA LYS A 199 -24.90 -17.99 1.94
C LYS A 199 -24.82 -19.40 2.56
N TYR A 200 -25.73 -20.31 2.18
CA TYR A 200 -25.72 -21.70 2.63
C TYR A 200 -24.52 -22.48 2.08
N HIS A 201 -24.19 -22.29 0.80
CA HIS A 201 -23.02 -22.92 0.18
C HIS A 201 -21.71 -22.46 0.83
N TRP A 202 -21.60 -21.17 1.17
CA TRP A 202 -20.47 -20.62 1.91
C TRP A 202 -20.33 -21.21 3.31
N HIS A 203 -21.44 -21.39 4.04
CA HIS A 203 -21.43 -22.00 5.37
C HIS A 203 -20.93 -23.45 5.33
N ASN A 204 -21.44 -24.25 4.39
CA ASN A 204 -21.00 -25.63 4.21
C ASN A 204 -19.51 -25.72 3.86
N ALA A 205 -19.03 -24.85 2.96
CA ALA A 205 -17.62 -24.80 2.60
C ALA A 205 -16.72 -24.51 3.81
N ILE A 206 -17.15 -23.62 4.70
CA ILE A 206 -16.40 -23.28 5.93
C ILE A 206 -16.42 -24.42 6.95
N GLU A 207 -17.52 -25.15 7.07
CA GLU A 207 -17.58 -26.34 7.91
C GLU A 207 -16.61 -27.43 7.41
N ILE A 208 -16.51 -27.61 6.08
CA ILE A 208 -15.51 -28.49 5.46
C ILE A 208 -14.10 -28.03 5.84
N LEU A 209 -13.77 -26.75 5.62
CA LEU A 209 -12.46 -26.19 5.99
C LEU A 209 -12.14 -26.37 7.49
N SER A 210 -13.13 -26.13 8.35
CA SER A 210 -13.00 -26.27 9.80
C SER A 210 -12.66 -27.71 10.19
N ARG A 211 -13.30 -28.71 9.55
CA ARG A 211 -13.00 -30.13 9.76
C ARG A 211 -11.63 -30.50 9.21
N MET A 212 -11.30 -30.07 7.99
CA MET A 212 -9.97 -30.29 7.41
C MET A 212 -8.86 -29.74 8.31
N SER A 213 -9.06 -28.55 8.89
CA SER A 213 -8.08 -27.93 9.80
C SER A 213 -7.81 -28.71 11.09
N LYS A 214 -8.61 -29.75 11.38
CA LYS A 214 -8.48 -30.60 12.58
C LYS A 214 -8.00 -32.01 12.26
N MET A 215 -7.83 -32.37 10.99
CA MET A 215 -7.32 -33.67 10.58
C MET A 215 -5.78 -33.63 10.59
N GLU A 216 -5.13 -34.65 11.17
CA GLU A 216 -3.66 -34.74 11.18
C GLU A 216 -3.12 -35.39 9.89
N GLU A 217 -3.86 -36.38 9.36
CA GLU A 217 -3.57 -37.08 8.11
C GLU A 217 -4.64 -36.76 7.05
N TYR A 218 -4.19 -36.37 5.86
CA TYR A 218 -5.05 -35.96 4.76
C TYR A 218 -5.60 -37.20 4.00
N PRO A 219 -6.93 -37.44 3.94
CA PRO A 219 -7.47 -38.74 3.55
C PRO A 219 -7.60 -39.00 2.03
N GLY A 220 -6.89 -38.32 1.13
CA GLY A 220 -7.07 -38.65 -0.29
C GLY A 220 -6.38 -37.76 -1.31
N LYS A 221 -6.12 -38.29 -2.50
CA LYS A 221 -5.47 -37.54 -3.61
C LYS A 221 -6.43 -36.61 -4.38
N GLU A 222 -7.74 -36.70 -4.16
CA GLU A 222 -8.74 -36.13 -5.08
C GLU A 222 -9.42 -34.84 -4.59
N MET A 223 -9.50 -34.57 -3.27
CA MET A 223 -10.06 -33.28 -2.78
C MET A 223 -9.29 -32.06 -3.31
N PHE A 224 -7.97 -32.21 -3.44
CA PHE A 224 -7.06 -31.23 -4.05
C PHE A 224 -7.35 -30.98 -5.54
N GLY A 225 -7.94 -31.97 -6.23
CA GLY A 225 -8.30 -31.86 -7.64
C GLY A 225 -9.53 -30.99 -7.90
N TYR A 226 -10.33 -30.67 -6.88
CA TYR A 226 -11.57 -29.90 -7.05
C TYR A 226 -11.42 -28.39 -6.85
N GLY A 227 -10.25 -27.92 -6.41
CA GLY A 227 -9.95 -26.51 -6.23
C GLY A 227 -10.78 -25.83 -5.15
N ILE A 228 -11.11 -26.51 -4.04
CA ILE A 228 -11.96 -25.92 -2.98
C ILE A 228 -11.36 -24.63 -2.41
N VAL A 229 -10.05 -24.62 -2.14
CA VAL A 229 -9.35 -23.42 -1.66
C VAL A 229 -9.27 -22.39 -2.80
N PRO A 230 -8.80 -22.72 -4.02
CA PRO A 230 -8.90 -21.82 -5.18
C PRO A 230 -10.30 -21.28 -5.52
N LEU A 231 -11.38 -21.99 -5.18
CA LEU A 231 -12.78 -21.57 -5.42
C LEU A 231 -13.30 -20.66 -4.31
N LEU A 232 -12.89 -20.94 -3.07
CA LEU A 232 -13.06 -19.99 -1.96
C LEU A 232 -12.29 -18.70 -2.24
N VAL A 233 -11.11 -18.80 -2.86
CA VAL A 233 -10.29 -17.69 -3.35
C VAL A 233 -10.94 -16.98 -4.55
N LYS A 234 -11.44 -17.69 -5.57
CA LYS A 234 -12.11 -17.05 -6.71
C LYS A 234 -13.44 -16.38 -6.35
N GLY A 235 -14.14 -16.84 -5.33
CA GLY A 235 -15.38 -16.23 -4.85
C GLY A 235 -15.20 -15.25 -3.69
N LEU A 236 -13.99 -14.67 -3.54
CA LEU A 236 -13.56 -13.75 -2.49
C LEU A 236 -14.32 -12.41 -2.45
N SER A 237 -15.63 -12.47 -2.21
CA SER A 237 -16.41 -11.32 -1.73
C SER A 237 -16.32 -11.23 -0.20
N VAL A 238 -16.70 -10.06 0.32
CA VAL A 238 -16.98 -9.78 1.75
C VAL A 238 -17.74 -10.92 2.47
N ASP A 239 -18.46 -11.77 1.74
CA ASP A 239 -19.24 -12.89 2.27
C ASP A 239 -18.39 -14.03 2.84
N VAL A 240 -17.18 -14.28 2.30
CA VAL A 240 -16.24 -15.29 2.85
C VAL A 240 -15.74 -14.86 4.24
N VAL A 241 -15.37 -13.58 4.37
CA VAL A 241 -14.97 -12.96 5.64
C VAL A 241 -16.12 -12.97 6.64
N LYS A 242 -17.34 -12.58 6.23
CA LYS A 242 -18.55 -12.60 7.08
C LYS A 242 -18.95 -13.99 7.54
N SER A 243 -18.55 -15.04 6.82
CA SER A 243 -18.97 -16.41 7.11
C SER A 243 -18.01 -17.16 8.04
N GLY A 244 -16.85 -16.57 8.41
CA GLY A 244 -15.94 -17.10 9.43
C GLY A 244 -14.80 -17.98 8.92
N ALA A 245 -14.43 -17.86 7.63
CA ALA A 245 -13.43 -18.72 7.00
C ALA A 245 -11.97 -18.46 7.45
N ILE A 246 -11.67 -17.25 7.95
CA ILE A 246 -10.29 -16.81 8.26
C ILE A 246 -9.60 -17.75 9.26
N GLY A 247 -10.25 -18.08 10.38
CA GLY A 247 -9.66 -18.94 11.41
C GLY A 247 -9.30 -20.35 10.92
N PRO A 248 -10.22 -21.09 10.28
CA PRO A 248 -9.92 -22.36 9.62
C PRO A 248 -8.78 -22.29 8.60
N LEU A 249 -8.75 -21.27 7.74
CA LEU A 249 -7.70 -21.09 6.75
C LEU A 249 -6.33 -20.89 7.41
N ILE A 250 -6.23 -20.03 8.42
CA ILE A 250 -4.98 -19.80 9.16
C ILE A 250 -4.46 -21.07 9.82
N ARG A 251 -5.34 -21.94 10.33
CA ARG A 251 -4.91 -23.26 10.86
C ARG A 251 -4.34 -24.17 9.78
N LEU A 252 -4.96 -24.18 8.60
CA LEU A 252 -4.51 -24.98 7.46
C LEU A 252 -3.13 -24.55 6.93
N MET A 253 -2.74 -23.29 7.08
CA MET A 253 -1.40 -22.79 6.71
C MET A 253 -0.26 -23.58 7.36
N THR A 254 -0.50 -24.27 8.48
CA THR A 254 0.54 -25.04 9.19
C THR A 254 0.33 -26.56 9.12
N HIS A 255 -0.57 -27.02 8.25
CA HIS A 255 -0.89 -28.43 8.06
C HIS A 255 0.35 -29.24 7.62
N SER A 256 0.34 -30.55 7.90
CA SER A 256 1.38 -31.52 7.51
C SER A 256 1.52 -31.73 5.99
N ASN A 257 0.59 -31.20 5.20
CA ASN A 257 0.54 -31.34 3.75
C ASN A 257 0.90 -29.98 3.15
N ASP A 258 2.14 -29.86 2.66
CA ASP A 258 2.70 -28.59 2.19
C ASP A 258 1.85 -27.96 1.08
N LYS A 259 1.25 -28.77 0.19
CA LYS A 259 0.42 -28.24 -0.89
C LYS A 259 -0.86 -27.58 -0.34
N LEU A 260 -1.48 -28.21 0.65
CA LEU A 260 -2.68 -27.66 1.30
C LEU A 260 -2.36 -26.41 2.11
N ALA A 261 -1.21 -26.42 2.77
CA ALA A 261 -0.70 -25.28 3.52
C ALA A 261 -0.38 -24.10 2.59
N GLU A 262 0.19 -24.36 1.40
CA GLU A 262 0.46 -23.40 0.35
C GLU A 262 -0.83 -22.74 -0.16
N GLU A 263 -1.82 -23.52 -0.60
CA GLU A 263 -3.10 -22.96 -1.06
C GLU A 263 -3.83 -22.17 0.04
N ALA A 264 -3.78 -22.65 1.29
CA ALA A 264 -4.38 -21.94 2.42
C ALA A 264 -3.66 -20.61 2.70
N THR A 265 -2.34 -20.57 2.48
CA THR A 265 -1.52 -19.35 2.62
C THR A 265 -1.89 -18.33 1.55
N GLU A 266 -1.95 -18.76 0.28
CA GLU A 266 -2.44 -17.95 -0.84
C GLU A 266 -3.82 -17.36 -0.56
N ALA A 267 -4.75 -18.20 -0.10
CA ALA A 267 -6.10 -17.76 0.21
C ALA A 267 -6.16 -16.69 1.31
N VAL A 268 -5.32 -16.82 2.33
CA VAL A 268 -5.23 -15.82 3.40
C VAL A 268 -4.61 -14.51 2.89
N GLY A 269 -3.59 -14.59 2.03
CA GLY A 269 -3.01 -13.44 1.35
C GLY A 269 -4.05 -12.67 0.53
N GLU A 270 -4.79 -13.36 -0.34
CA GLU A 270 -5.85 -12.77 -1.18
C GLU A 270 -7.00 -12.16 -0.36
N ILE A 271 -7.35 -12.75 0.79
CA ILE A 271 -8.30 -12.15 1.74
C ILE A 271 -7.73 -10.85 2.30
N ALA A 272 -6.49 -10.87 2.78
CA ALA A 272 -5.85 -9.71 3.40
C ALA A 272 -5.69 -8.54 2.43
N ASP A 273 -5.46 -8.84 1.14
CA ASP A 273 -5.19 -7.84 0.10
C ASP A 273 -6.39 -6.94 -0.24
N GLN A 274 -7.62 -7.37 0.06
CA GLN A 274 -8.83 -6.66 -0.34
C GLN A 274 -8.99 -5.27 0.27
N SER A 275 -8.59 -5.11 1.53
CA SER A 275 -8.69 -3.85 2.26
C SER A 275 -7.96 -3.91 3.59
N GLU A 276 -7.58 -2.73 4.09
CA GLU A 276 -7.02 -2.57 5.43
C GLU A 276 -7.89 -3.16 6.54
N GLN A 277 -9.22 -3.03 6.43
CA GLN A 277 -10.14 -3.57 7.45
C GLN A 277 -10.13 -5.10 7.46
N ILE A 278 -10.00 -5.73 6.29
CA ILE A 278 -9.95 -7.20 6.18
C ILE A 278 -8.57 -7.70 6.61
N ARG A 279 -7.48 -7.05 6.20
CA ARG A 279 -6.13 -7.30 6.75
C ARG A 279 -6.15 -7.29 8.28
N ASP A 280 -6.77 -6.30 8.90
CA ASP A 280 -6.83 -6.20 10.37
C ASP A 280 -7.64 -7.35 11.00
N LEU A 281 -8.65 -7.89 10.31
CA LEU A 281 -9.36 -9.10 10.74
C LEU A 281 -8.47 -10.34 10.64
N VAL A 282 -7.69 -10.46 9.57
CA VAL A 282 -6.71 -11.55 9.40
C VAL A 282 -5.64 -11.49 10.51
N LEU A 283 -5.11 -10.29 10.80
CA LEU A 283 -4.18 -10.05 11.91
C LEU A 283 -4.78 -10.42 13.27
N LYS A 284 -6.04 -10.04 13.55
CA LYS A 284 -6.76 -10.42 14.78
C LYS A 284 -6.94 -11.93 14.94
N ASN A 285 -6.94 -12.68 13.85
CA ASN A 285 -6.99 -14.15 13.86
C ASN A 285 -5.60 -14.80 13.95
N ARG A 286 -4.57 -14.04 14.36
CA ARG A 286 -3.20 -14.53 14.66
C ARG A 286 -2.48 -15.14 13.46
N VAL A 287 -2.70 -14.59 12.25
CA VAL A 287 -1.96 -14.99 11.04
C VAL A 287 -0.44 -14.90 11.22
N THR A 288 0.04 -13.94 12.01
CA THR A 288 1.46 -13.70 12.25
C THR A 288 2.13 -14.90 12.95
N GLU A 289 1.43 -15.62 13.83
CA GLU A 289 1.93 -16.83 14.48
C GLU A 289 2.11 -17.98 13.47
N ALA A 290 1.12 -18.15 12.57
CA ALA A 290 1.17 -19.16 11.52
C ALA A 290 2.30 -18.88 10.50
N LEU A 291 2.40 -17.63 10.03
CA LEU A 291 3.46 -17.22 9.12
C LEU A 291 4.86 -17.32 9.75
N THR A 292 5.01 -16.98 11.04
CA THR A 292 6.28 -17.16 11.75
C THR A 292 6.68 -18.64 11.79
N THR A 293 5.72 -19.53 12.08
CA THR A 293 5.94 -20.98 12.07
C THR A 293 6.37 -21.49 10.68
N LEU A 294 5.79 -20.96 9.61
CA LEU A 294 6.22 -21.25 8.24
C LEU A 294 7.63 -20.72 7.94
N CYS A 295 7.95 -19.51 8.41
CA CYS A 295 9.27 -18.92 8.27
C CYS A 295 10.37 -19.68 9.04
N ASP A 296 10.04 -20.44 10.09
CA ASP A 296 10.97 -21.36 10.74
C ASP A 296 11.27 -22.61 9.89
N LYS A 297 10.40 -22.94 8.93
CA LYS A 297 10.51 -24.12 8.06
C LYS A 297 11.08 -23.85 6.67
N LEU A 298 11.33 -22.59 6.28
CA LEU A 298 11.73 -22.20 4.91
C LEU A 298 12.77 -23.10 4.22
N PRO A 299 13.86 -23.57 4.88
CA PRO A 299 14.85 -24.41 4.21
C PRO A 299 14.33 -25.76 3.73
N LYS A 300 13.18 -26.22 4.23
CA LYS A 300 12.55 -27.51 3.91
C LYS A 300 11.37 -27.38 2.97
N LEU A 301 10.83 -26.18 2.78
CA LEU A 301 9.63 -25.96 1.99
C LEU A 301 9.96 -25.92 0.49
N PRO A 302 9.02 -26.36 -0.38
CA PRO A 302 9.12 -26.11 -1.82
C PRO A 302 9.24 -24.61 -2.12
N ILE A 303 9.97 -24.27 -3.18
CA ILE A 303 10.19 -22.86 -3.53
C ILE A 303 8.89 -22.11 -3.87
N SER A 304 7.90 -22.77 -4.47
CA SER A 304 6.59 -22.19 -4.76
C SER A 304 5.91 -21.73 -3.47
N PHE A 305 5.97 -22.56 -2.43
CA PHE A 305 5.40 -22.24 -1.13
C PHE A 305 6.17 -21.11 -0.43
N VAL A 306 7.50 -21.06 -0.55
CA VAL A 306 8.28 -19.93 0.00
C VAL A 306 7.89 -18.60 -0.68
N ARG A 307 7.67 -18.60 -1.99
CA ARG A 307 7.18 -17.43 -2.72
C ARG A 307 5.79 -17.03 -2.28
N GLU A 308 4.91 -17.99 -2.04
CA GLU A 308 3.56 -17.74 -1.53
C GLU A 308 3.57 -17.14 -0.11
N ILE A 309 4.46 -17.60 0.75
CA ILE A 309 4.67 -17.01 2.07
C ILE A 309 5.12 -15.54 1.93
N ALA A 310 6.09 -15.28 1.05
CA ALA A 310 6.59 -13.94 0.77
C ALA A 310 5.48 -13.03 0.23
N ASP A 311 4.66 -13.53 -0.69
CA ASP A 311 3.53 -12.81 -1.27
C ASP A 311 2.43 -12.51 -0.26
N THR A 312 2.11 -13.47 0.60
CA THR A 312 1.16 -13.27 1.71
C THR A 312 1.66 -12.21 2.70
N TYR A 313 2.97 -12.17 2.99
CA TYR A 313 3.56 -11.08 3.78
C TYR A 313 3.39 -9.73 3.09
N ALA A 314 3.64 -9.66 1.77
CA ALA A 314 3.47 -8.44 0.98
C ALA A 314 2.02 -7.93 1.03
N LYS A 315 1.03 -8.80 0.77
CA LYS A 315 -0.40 -8.47 0.81
C LYS A 315 -0.89 -8.04 2.20
N ILE A 316 -0.35 -8.61 3.27
CA ILE A 316 -0.65 -8.17 4.64
C ILE A 316 -0.01 -6.80 4.92
N CYS A 317 1.21 -6.55 4.45
CA CYS A 317 1.90 -5.27 4.63
C CYS A 317 1.31 -4.15 3.77
N CYS A 318 0.81 -4.48 2.58
CA CYS A 318 0.50 -3.54 1.52
C CYS A 318 -0.81 -3.92 0.79
N PRO A 319 -1.98 -4.00 1.46
CA PRO A 319 -3.21 -4.42 0.80
C PRO A 319 -3.54 -3.55 -0.41
N GLY A 320 -3.77 -4.15 -1.57
CA GLY A 320 -4.07 -3.49 -2.83
C GLY A 320 -2.96 -2.54 -3.30
N ASP A 321 -1.70 -2.90 -3.03
CA ASP A 321 -0.50 -2.09 -3.28
C ASP A 321 -0.53 -0.69 -2.63
N SER A 322 -1.32 -0.54 -1.55
CA SER A 322 -1.44 0.73 -0.84
C SER A 322 -0.30 0.96 0.16
N ILE A 323 0.05 2.23 0.36
CA ILE A 323 0.85 2.65 1.53
C ILE A 323 -0.09 2.57 2.73
N SER A 324 0.01 1.47 3.47
CA SER A 324 -0.95 1.11 4.50
C SER A 324 -0.41 1.42 5.89
N GLN A 325 -1.26 1.95 6.79
CA GLN A 325 -0.85 2.23 8.17
C GLN A 325 -0.81 0.92 8.97
N MET A 326 0.36 0.28 9.00
CA MET A 326 0.63 -0.85 9.86
C MET A 326 1.11 -0.39 11.25
N SER A 327 0.51 -0.94 12.31
CA SER A 327 0.94 -0.62 13.67
C SER A 327 2.37 -1.12 13.93
N ILE A 328 3.10 -0.35 14.74
CA ILE A 328 4.49 -0.64 15.13
C ILE A 328 4.59 -2.01 15.81
N GLU A 329 3.61 -2.38 16.64
CA GLU A 329 3.59 -3.66 17.35
C GLU A 329 3.47 -4.84 16.38
N VAL A 330 2.57 -4.74 15.40
CA VAL A 330 2.40 -5.78 14.38
C VAL A 330 3.65 -5.91 13.52
N LEU A 331 4.19 -4.77 13.04
CA LEU A 331 5.42 -4.74 12.27
C LEU A 331 6.58 -5.37 13.05
N GLY A 332 6.74 -5.03 14.34
CA GLY A 332 7.77 -5.57 15.21
C GLY A 332 7.72 -7.10 15.32
N VAL A 333 6.53 -7.71 15.29
CA VAL A 333 6.37 -9.17 15.28
C VAL A 333 6.75 -9.77 13.91
N MET A 334 6.46 -9.08 12.81
CA MET A 334 6.70 -9.58 11.45
C MET A 334 8.17 -9.42 10.99
N VAL A 335 8.87 -8.44 11.54
CA VAL A 335 10.26 -8.07 11.22
C VAL A 335 11.24 -9.26 11.13
N PRO A 336 11.29 -10.20 12.11
CA PRO A 336 12.22 -11.32 12.03
C PRO A 336 11.96 -12.23 10.81
N SER A 337 10.69 -12.42 10.46
CA SER A 337 10.29 -13.21 9.30
C SER A 337 10.63 -12.50 7.99
N LEU A 338 10.30 -11.20 7.89
CA LEU A 338 10.64 -10.37 6.73
C LEU A 338 12.16 -10.35 6.49
N PHE A 339 12.96 -10.30 7.55
CA PHE A 339 14.43 -10.34 7.46
C PHE A 339 14.92 -11.68 6.89
N ARG A 340 14.36 -12.80 7.37
CA ARG A 340 14.71 -14.14 6.86
C ARG A 340 14.34 -14.31 5.39
N LEU A 341 13.17 -13.81 4.98
CA LEU A 341 12.72 -13.85 3.59
C LEU A 341 13.61 -12.99 2.69
N LEU A 342 13.99 -11.78 3.11
CA LEU A 342 14.93 -10.95 2.34
C LEU A 342 16.31 -11.59 2.19
N ASN A 343 16.76 -12.35 3.20
CA ASN A 343 18.02 -13.08 3.15
C ASN A 343 17.94 -14.41 2.37
N TYR A 344 16.76 -14.77 1.86
CA TYR A 344 16.57 -16.00 1.09
C TYR A 344 17.21 -15.91 -0.31
N GLU A 345 17.67 -17.04 -0.83
CA GLU A 345 18.47 -17.07 -2.08
C GLU A 345 17.64 -16.89 -3.35
N ASP A 346 16.33 -17.15 -3.28
CA ASP A 346 15.46 -16.95 -4.44
C ASP A 346 15.25 -15.48 -4.78
N ARG A 347 15.42 -15.15 -6.07
CA ARG A 347 15.35 -13.79 -6.58
C ARG A 347 13.96 -13.17 -6.44
N GLU A 348 12.91 -13.94 -6.72
CA GLU A 348 11.52 -13.47 -6.69
C GLU A 348 11.09 -13.14 -5.27
N VAL A 349 11.49 -13.98 -4.32
CA VAL A 349 11.31 -13.71 -2.88
C VAL A 349 12.00 -12.42 -2.48
N ARG A 350 13.28 -12.22 -2.83
CA ARG A 350 14.00 -10.97 -2.48
C ARG A 350 13.37 -9.74 -3.12
N GLU A 351 12.98 -9.83 -4.39
CA GLU A 351 12.33 -8.72 -5.10
C GLU A 351 11.02 -8.32 -4.44
N ASN A 352 10.18 -9.31 -4.09
CA ASN A 352 8.92 -9.09 -3.39
C ASN A 352 9.15 -8.49 -1.99
N MET A 353 10.14 -8.99 -1.25
CA MET A 353 10.49 -8.44 0.07
C MET A 353 11.03 -7.02 -0.01
N LEU A 354 11.89 -6.69 -0.99
CA LEU A 354 12.35 -5.32 -1.18
C LEU A 354 11.19 -4.40 -1.57
N ALA A 355 10.30 -4.83 -2.46
CA ALA A 355 9.09 -4.07 -2.81
C ALA A 355 8.24 -3.81 -1.56
N THR A 356 7.93 -4.85 -0.79
CA THR A 356 7.21 -4.76 0.49
C THR A 356 7.87 -3.75 1.43
N LEU A 357 9.21 -3.81 1.55
CA LEU A 357 9.95 -2.88 2.39
C LEU A 357 9.76 -1.42 1.96
N THR A 358 9.64 -1.12 0.66
CA THR A 358 9.42 0.27 0.20
C THR A 358 8.11 0.88 0.72
N HIS A 359 7.09 0.06 0.92
CA HIS A 359 5.78 0.50 1.41
C HIS A 359 5.74 0.60 2.94
N ILE A 360 6.44 -0.28 3.66
CA ILE A 360 6.47 -0.23 5.13
C ILE A 360 7.48 0.76 5.69
N THR A 361 8.47 1.22 4.92
CA THR A 361 9.42 2.26 5.36
C THR A 361 8.95 3.65 4.94
N TYR A 362 7.66 3.94 4.98
CA TYR A 362 7.15 5.26 4.60
C TYR A 362 7.19 6.26 5.77
N GLU A 363 6.86 5.80 6.98
CA GLU A 363 6.88 6.63 8.18
C GLU A 363 8.19 6.46 8.98
N THR A 364 8.70 7.54 9.56
CA THR A 364 9.99 7.57 10.28
C THR A 364 10.11 6.50 11.37
N ASP A 365 9.05 6.24 12.13
CA ASP A 365 9.08 5.23 13.20
C ASP A 365 9.19 3.80 12.65
N GLN A 366 8.52 3.52 11.53
CA GLN A 366 8.66 2.24 10.83
C GLN A 366 10.08 2.08 10.27
N CYS A 367 10.64 3.15 9.69
CA CYS A 367 12.03 3.16 9.23
C CYS A 367 13.01 2.82 10.37
N LYS A 368 12.81 3.38 11.57
CA LYS A 368 13.64 3.11 12.75
C LYS A 368 13.56 1.64 13.17
N ILE A 369 12.38 1.02 13.13
CA ILE A 369 12.23 -0.41 13.44
C ILE A 369 13.00 -1.26 12.44
N VAL A 370 12.81 -1.02 11.14
CA VAL A 370 13.50 -1.76 10.08
C VAL A 370 15.02 -1.56 10.18
N PHE A 371 15.47 -0.33 10.43
CA PHE A 371 16.88 -0.02 10.64
C PHE A 371 17.48 -0.79 11.83
N ASN A 372 16.86 -0.69 13.01
CA ASN A 372 17.33 -1.34 14.25
C ASN A 372 17.32 -2.87 14.17
N SER A 373 16.56 -3.43 13.22
CA SER A 373 16.47 -4.87 12.98
C SER A 373 17.56 -5.41 12.05
N GLY A 374 18.45 -4.55 11.55
CA GLY A 374 19.64 -4.95 10.80
C GLY A 374 19.39 -5.20 9.32
N PHE A 375 18.30 -4.69 8.72
CA PHE A 375 18.01 -4.87 7.29
C PHE A 375 19.03 -4.19 6.35
N LEU A 376 19.65 -3.11 6.78
CA LEU A 376 20.43 -2.23 5.89
C LEU A 376 21.59 -2.94 5.16
N PRO A 377 22.41 -3.81 5.80
CA PRO A 377 23.39 -4.62 5.09
C PRO A 377 22.80 -5.50 3.98
N LEU A 378 21.58 -6.04 4.16
CA LEU A 378 20.90 -6.82 3.12
C LEU A 378 20.40 -5.93 1.98
N VAL A 379 19.87 -4.75 2.31
CA VAL A 379 19.48 -3.74 1.31
C VAL A 379 20.70 -3.35 0.46
N PHE A 380 21.83 -3.03 1.09
CA PHE A 380 23.07 -2.68 0.38
C PHE A 380 23.67 -3.84 -0.42
N LYS A 381 23.55 -5.08 0.06
CA LYS A 381 23.93 -6.26 -0.73
C LYS A 381 23.15 -6.33 -2.05
N ASN A 382 21.83 -6.08 -2.01
CA ASN A 382 20.97 -6.13 -3.19
C ASN A 382 21.17 -4.95 -4.17
N LEU A 383 21.82 -3.86 -3.77
CA LEU A 383 22.23 -2.79 -4.70
C LEU A 383 23.23 -3.26 -5.76
N ASN A 384 23.93 -4.37 -5.51
CA ASN A 384 24.87 -4.96 -6.46
C ASN A 384 24.25 -6.02 -7.38
N ASP A 385 22.95 -6.32 -7.23
CA ASP A 385 22.24 -7.30 -8.06
C ASP A 385 22.25 -6.88 -9.55
N ASP A 386 22.14 -7.87 -10.43
CA ASP A 386 22.10 -7.64 -11.86
C ASP A 386 20.68 -7.31 -12.34
N HIS A 387 19.65 -7.72 -11.58
CA HIS A 387 18.25 -7.39 -11.87
C HIS A 387 17.92 -5.95 -11.46
N ASP A 388 17.54 -5.12 -12.44
CA ASP A 388 17.30 -3.70 -12.22
C ASP A 388 16.17 -3.43 -11.21
N GLN A 389 15.08 -4.21 -11.24
CA GLN A 389 13.96 -4.02 -10.29
C GLN A 389 14.37 -4.24 -8.83
N ILE A 390 15.27 -5.19 -8.57
CA ILE A 390 15.82 -5.42 -7.22
C ILE A 390 16.66 -4.22 -6.78
N VAL A 391 17.50 -3.70 -7.68
CA VAL A 391 18.32 -2.52 -7.39
C VAL A 391 17.45 -1.29 -7.16
N GLU A 392 16.41 -1.08 -7.98
CA GLU A 392 15.45 0.02 -7.82
C GLU A 392 14.71 -0.07 -6.48
N ASN A 393 14.15 -1.23 -6.12
CA ASN A 393 13.48 -1.43 -4.84
C ASN A 393 14.44 -1.23 -3.65
N ALA A 394 15.67 -1.75 -3.73
CA ALA A 394 16.68 -1.55 -2.70
C ALA A 394 17.07 -0.07 -2.54
N LEU A 395 17.18 0.68 -3.64
CA LEU A 395 17.40 2.13 -3.60
C LEU A 395 16.22 2.87 -3.01
N MET A 396 14.98 2.45 -3.27
CA MET A 396 13.79 3.06 -2.68
C MET A 396 13.73 2.86 -1.16
N VAL A 397 14.07 1.66 -0.67
CA VAL A 397 14.19 1.43 0.78
C VAL A 397 15.28 2.31 1.39
N PHE A 398 16.43 2.43 0.72
CA PHE A 398 17.50 3.32 1.17
C PHE A 398 17.05 4.79 1.17
N ASP A 399 16.42 5.27 0.10
CA ASP A 399 15.91 6.64 0.00
C ASP A 399 14.90 6.95 1.09
N ASN A 400 13.95 6.07 1.34
CA ASN A 400 13.00 6.18 2.44
C ASN A 400 13.68 6.33 3.81
N MET A 401 14.73 5.54 4.08
CA MET A 401 15.50 5.67 5.32
C MET A 401 16.32 6.97 5.36
N ALA A 402 16.82 7.44 4.21
CA ALA A 402 17.55 8.69 4.07
C ALA A 402 16.63 9.93 4.16
N GLN A 403 15.35 9.81 3.84
CA GLN A 403 14.34 10.88 4.00
C GLN A 403 13.79 10.99 5.43
N GLY A 404 14.20 10.10 6.34
CA GLY A 404 13.86 10.18 7.75
C GLY A 404 14.43 11.43 8.45
N ASP A 405 14.39 11.45 9.78
CA ASP A 405 15.05 12.52 10.52
C ASP A 405 16.59 12.51 10.30
N ASP A 406 17.23 13.63 10.57
CA ASP A 406 18.68 13.79 10.37
C ASP A 406 19.49 12.72 11.13
N THR A 407 18.97 12.18 12.24
CA THR A 407 19.65 11.14 13.03
C THR A 407 19.63 9.78 12.34
N LEU A 408 18.48 9.39 11.78
CA LEU A 408 18.35 8.15 11.01
C LEU A 408 19.18 8.23 9.72
N MET A 409 19.10 9.35 9.01
CA MET A 409 19.89 9.58 7.80
C MET A 409 21.40 9.44 8.10
N GLN A 410 21.88 10.04 9.20
CA GLN A 410 23.28 9.92 9.61
C GLN A 410 23.66 8.47 9.94
N ALA A 411 22.81 7.74 10.68
CA ALA A 411 23.07 6.35 11.04
C ALA A 411 23.18 5.44 9.80
N VAL A 412 22.35 5.67 8.78
CA VAL A 412 22.42 4.95 7.48
C VAL A 412 23.73 5.25 6.76
N PHE A 413 24.20 6.51 6.79
CA PHE A 413 25.46 6.89 6.16
C PHE A 413 26.68 6.36 6.90
N ASP A 414 26.65 6.31 8.23
CA ASP A 414 27.71 5.73 9.05
C ASP A 414 27.91 4.23 8.77
N MET A 415 26.88 3.55 8.26
CA MET A 415 26.95 2.17 7.78
C MET A 415 27.47 2.03 6.33
N GLY A 416 27.98 3.11 5.73
CA GLY A 416 28.54 3.12 4.37
C GLY A 416 27.52 3.40 3.26
N GLY A 417 26.33 3.91 3.58
CA GLY A 417 25.29 4.17 2.58
C GLY A 417 25.70 5.14 1.47
N LEU A 418 26.55 6.13 1.74
CA LEU A 418 27.03 7.04 0.70
C LEU A 418 28.14 6.42 -0.17
N ASP A 419 28.87 5.43 0.33
CA ASP A 419 30.00 4.80 -0.37
C ASP A 419 29.56 3.98 -1.59
N VAL A 420 28.34 3.44 -1.54
CA VAL A 420 27.81 2.57 -2.60
C VAL A 420 27.34 3.36 -3.84
N LEU A 421 26.89 4.60 -3.67
CA LEU A 421 26.25 5.38 -4.74
C LEU A 421 27.21 5.67 -5.91
N PRO A 422 28.47 6.13 -5.71
CA PRO A 422 29.40 6.40 -6.81
C PRO A 422 29.63 5.21 -7.73
N ALA A 423 29.81 4.01 -7.16
CA ALA A 423 30.06 2.80 -7.92
C ALA A 423 28.81 2.33 -8.66
N LEU A 424 27.66 2.38 -7.98
CA LEU A 424 26.37 1.98 -8.55
C LEU A 424 25.98 2.86 -9.75
N MET A 425 26.07 4.19 -9.61
CA MET A 425 25.75 5.12 -10.69
C MET A 425 26.66 4.94 -11.91
N ARG A 426 27.92 4.52 -11.71
CA ARG A 426 28.81 4.14 -12.83
C ARG A 426 28.40 2.81 -13.46
N LYS A 427 28.11 1.78 -12.66
CA LYS A 427 27.67 0.45 -13.14
C LYS A 427 26.37 0.55 -13.94
N LYS A 428 25.43 1.37 -13.49
CA LYS A 428 24.06 1.51 -14.03
C LYS A 428 23.84 2.81 -14.80
N ALA A 429 24.89 3.43 -15.35
CA ALA A 429 24.82 4.73 -16.04
C ALA A 429 23.82 4.79 -17.22
N GLY A 430 23.48 3.64 -17.80
CA GLY A 430 22.48 3.51 -18.88
C GLY A 430 21.02 3.34 -18.41
N ASN A 431 20.78 3.12 -17.11
CA ASN A 431 19.42 2.98 -16.57
C ASN A 431 19.02 4.26 -15.84
N ALA A 432 18.14 5.05 -16.46
CA ALA A 432 17.74 6.34 -15.92
C ALA A 432 16.87 6.26 -14.66
N ASN A 433 16.11 5.18 -14.44
CA ASN A 433 15.34 4.98 -13.22
C ASN A 433 16.26 4.79 -12.01
N ILE A 434 17.27 3.93 -12.14
CA ILE A 434 18.28 3.73 -11.09
C ILE A 434 19.03 5.03 -10.79
N ILE A 435 19.47 5.76 -11.84
CA ILE A 435 20.14 7.05 -11.66
C ILE A 435 19.23 8.06 -10.96
N ARG A 436 17.93 8.08 -11.30
CA ARG A 436 16.93 8.95 -10.65
C ARG A 436 16.80 8.62 -9.17
N CYS A 437 16.69 7.34 -8.80
CA CYS A 437 16.64 6.91 -7.40
C CYS A 437 17.92 7.28 -6.63
N CYS A 438 19.10 7.11 -7.22
CA CYS A 438 20.35 7.59 -6.60
C CYS A 438 20.34 9.12 -6.41
N CYS A 439 19.81 9.87 -7.38
CA CYS A 439 19.74 11.33 -7.28
C CYS A 439 18.75 11.80 -6.20
N TRP A 440 17.69 11.03 -5.89
CA TRP A 440 16.81 11.32 -4.74
C TRP A 440 17.56 11.23 -3.41
N ILE A 441 18.34 10.18 -3.23
CA ILE A 441 19.18 10.02 -2.03
C ILE A 441 20.21 11.15 -1.93
N ILE A 442 20.86 11.51 -3.05
CA ILE A 442 21.85 12.59 -3.09
C ILE A 442 21.18 13.95 -2.76
N GLU A 443 19.95 14.17 -3.22
CA GLU A 443 19.21 15.38 -2.88
C GLU A 443 18.92 15.45 -1.38
N SER A 444 18.48 14.34 -0.77
CA SER A 444 18.20 14.25 0.66
C SER A 444 19.44 14.61 1.49
N VAL A 445 20.60 14.02 1.20
CA VAL A 445 21.87 14.33 1.92
C VAL A 445 22.32 15.79 1.70
N LEU A 446 22.18 16.32 0.49
CA LEU A 446 22.55 17.73 0.20
C LEU A 446 21.56 18.73 0.82
N GLY A 447 20.36 18.29 1.16
CA GLY A 447 19.35 19.05 1.89
C GLY A 447 19.50 19.02 3.41
N GLY A 448 20.27 18.06 3.95
CA GLY A 448 20.42 17.75 5.38
C GLY A 448 21.34 18.69 6.17
N THR A 449 22.01 18.20 7.20
CA THR A 449 22.93 18.96 8.07
C THR A 449 24.23 19.37 7.37
N GLU A 450 25.06 20.22 7.99
CA GLU A 450 26.36 20.59 7.42
C GLU A 450 27.32 19.39 7.31
N GLY A 451 27.32 18.48 8.29
CA GLY A 451 28.15 17.27 8.25
C GLY A 451 27.74 16.32 7.11
N GLN A 452 26.43 16.14 6.91
CA GLN A 452 25.88 15.34 5.81
C GLN A 452 26.22 15.92 4.44
N LYS A 453 26.05 17.24 4.28
CA LYS A 453 26.47 17.98 3.08
C LYS A 453 27.95 17.75 2.77
N GLN A 454 28.82 17.89 3.78
CA GLN A 454 30.26 17.70 3.60
C GLN A 454 30.59 16.24 3.23
N ALA A 455 29.94 15.26 3.85
CA ALA A 455 30.11 13.86 3.50
C ALA A 455 29.76 13.59 2.01
N ALA A 456 28.70 14.21 1.48
CA ALA A 456 28.37 14.09 0.06
C ALA A 456 29.43 14.70 -0.87
N ILE A 457 30.05 15.81 -0.46
CA ILE A 457 31.18 16.41 -1.20
C ILE A 457 32.39 15.46 -1.17
N ASP A 458 32.74 14.94 0.00
CA ASP A 458 33.92 14.08 0.19
C ASP A 458 33.82 12.77 -0.61
N LYS A 459 32.60 12.27 -0.86
CA LYS A 459 32.32 11.10 -1.71
C LYS A 459 32.21 11.44 -3.21
N GLY A 460 32.36 12.71 -3.59
CA GLY A 460 32.29 13.19 -4.98
C GLY A 460 30.87 13.19 -5.56
N LEU A 461 29.82 13.14 -4.72
CA LEU A 461 28.43 13.11 -5.17
C LEU A 461 28.01 14.45 -5.78
N LEU A 462 28.53 15.56 -5.25
CA LEU A 462 28.32 16.90 -5.80
C LEU A 462 28.79 16.99 -7.27
N THR A 463 30.00 16.52 -7.56
CA THR A 463 30.55 16.44 -8.92
C THR A 463 29.63 15.64 -9.86
N MET A 464 29.08 14.52 -9.37
CA MET A 464 28.21 13.66 -10.17
C MET A 464 26.91 14.36 -10.55
N ILE A 465 26.21 14.97 -9.60
CA ILE A 465 24.94 15.65 -9.90
C ILE A 465 25.12 16.88 -10.79
N ILE A 466 26.23 17.62 -10.64
CA ILE A 466 26.57 18.74 -11.53
C ILE A 466 26.80 18.23 -12.96
N LYS A 467 27.44 17.07 -13.14
CA LYS A 467 27.60 16.44 -14.46
C LYS A 467 26.26 15.96 -15.04
N ILE A 468 25.39 15.40 -14.20
CA ILE A 468 24.05 14.91 -14.60
C ILE A 468 23.17 16.07 -15.05
N MET A 469 23.21 17.24 -14.40
CA MET A 469 22.53 18.45 -14.89
C MET A 469 22.86 18.76 -16.35
N ARG A 470 24.11 18.55 -16.77
CA ARG A 470 24.51 18.82 -18.17
C ARG A 470 24.04 17.75 -19.16
N THR A 471 24.14 16.48 -18.79
CA THR A 471 24.13 15.36 -19.76
C THR A 471 23.10 14.26 -19.47
N GLY A 472 22.43 14.31 -18.33
CA GLY A 472 21.45 13.31 -17.92
C GLY A 472 20.11 13.41 -18.66
N GLU A 473 19.22 12.48 -18.33
CA GLU A 473 17.83 12.53 -18.80
C GLU A 473 17.08 13.75 -18.22
N SER A 474 16.00 14.19 -18.88
CA SER A 474 15.21 15.39 -18.51
C SER A 474 14.85 15.43 -17.02
N GLU A 475 14.28 14.36 -16.48
CA GLU A 475 13.82 14.36 -15.09
C GLU A 475 14.99 14.34 -14.09
N CYS A 476 16.04 13.55 -14.36
CA CYS A 476 17.26 13.55 -13.55
C CYS A 476 17.92 14.94 -13.53
N ARG A 477 17.94 15.65 -14.67
CA ARG A 477 18.48 17.00 -14.79
C ARG A 477 17.75 17.99 -13.90
N LYS A 478 16.41 17.99 -13.95
CA LYS A 478 15.56 18.85 -13.11
C LYS A 478 15.78 18.56 -11.63
N LEU A 479 15.85 17.28 -11.27
CA LEU A 479 16.09 16.83 -9.91
C LEU A 479 17.45 17.30 -9.37
N CYS A 480 18.52 17.08 -10.15
CA CYS A 480 19.86 17.53 -9.76
C CYS A 480 19.95 19.06 -9.66
N CYS A 481 19.26 19.80 -10.53
CA CYS A 481 19.18 21.26 -10.44
C CYS A 481 18.55 21.70 -9.11
N ARG A 482 17.44 21.06 -8.72
CA ARG A 482 16.77 21.29 -7.43
C ARG A 482 17.70 21.00 -6.24
N ALA A 483 18.43 19.88 -6.31
CA ALA A 483 19.37 19.46 -5.29
C ALA A 483 20.49 20.50 -5.11
N VAL A 484 21.13 20.95 -6.21
CA VAL A 484 22.17 22.00 -6.15
C VAL A 484 21.60 23.33 -5.66
N ALA A 485 20.39 23.72 -6.09
CA ALA A 485 19.75 24.95 -5.61
C ALA A 485 19.49 24.90 -4.10
N THR A 486 18.98 23.78 -3.59
CA THR A 486 18.76 23.56 -2.15
C THR A 486 20.06 23.58 -1.37
N PHE A 487 21.09 22.90 -1.89
CA PHE A 487 22.43 22.86 -1.31
C PHE A 487 23.04 24.26 -1.18
N VAL A 488 22.98 25.05 -2.24
CA VAL A 488 23.51 26.43 -2.29
C VAL A 488 22.72 27.38 -1.39
N LYS A 489 21.39 27.20 -1.30
CA LYS A 489 20.51 28.03 -0.46
C LYS A 489 20.70 27.77 1.04
N LYS A 490 20.88 26.51 1.44
CA LYS A 490 21.04 26.08 2.84
C LYS A 490 22.50 25.86 3.25
N GLY A 491 23.44 26.03 2.33
CA GLY A 491 24.86 25.74 2.55
C GLY A 491 25.64 26.91 3.15
N THR A 492 26.79 26.61 3.72
CA THR A 492 27.77 27.60 4.19
C THR A 492 28.51 28.20 2.99
N VAL A 493 29.27 29.27 3.25
CA VAL A 493 30.18 29.85 2.22
C VAL A 493 31.19 28.81 1.72
N ALA A 494 31.64 27.89 2.58
CA ALA A 494 32.54 26.80 2.17
C ALA A 494 31.84 25.83 1.21
N HIS A 495 30.60 25.42 1.50
CA HIS A 495 29.80 24.60 0.60
C HIS A 495 29.61 25.28 -0.76
N ILE A 496 29.25 26.56 -0.80
CA ILE A 496 29.08 27.29 -2.07
C ILE A 496 30.39 27.34 -2.85
N LYS A 497 31.53 27.51 -2.18
CA LYS A 497 32.86 27.47 -2.82
C LYS A 497 33.18 26.10 -3.42
N SER A 498 32.76 25.00 -2.81
CA SER A 498 32.91 23.66 -3.43
C SER A 498 32.15 23.57 -4.76
N VAL A 499 30.96 24.17 -4.87
CA VAL A 499 30.21 24.23 -6.14
C VAL A 499 30.97 25.06 -7.19
N ILE A 500 31.64 26.14 -6.79
CA ILE A 500 32.47 26.96 -7.69
C ILE A 500 33.66 26.15 -8.23
N GLU A 501 34.28 25.32 -7.39
CA GLU A 501 35.42 24.48 -7.75
C GLU A 501 35.07 23.42 -8.80
N GLU A 502 33.81 22.97 -8.82
CA GLU A 502 33.26 22.03 -9.80
C GLU A 502 33.01 22.62 -11.20
N LYS A 503 33.24 23.93 -11.40
CA LYS A 503 33.03 24.64 -12.68
C LYS A 503 31.61 24.39 -13.25
N PRO A 504 30.57 24.92 -12.58
CA PRO A 504 29.19 24.51 -12.81
C PRO A 504 28.52 25.25 -13.98
N MET A 505 29.14 26.27 -14.59
CA MET A 505 28.45 27.18 -15.52
C MET A 505 28.00 26.47 -16.80
N SER A 506 28.75 25.48 -17.29
CA SER A 506 28.30 24.67 -18.42
C SER A 506 27.02 23.87 -18.11
N SER A 507 26.93 23.35 -16.89
CA SER A 507 25.74 22.62 -16.42
C SER A 507 24.55 23.55 -16.19
N LEU A 508 24.81 24.72 -15.58
CA LEU A 508 23.80 25.75 -15.35
C LEU A 508 23.27 26.34 -16.66
N ALA A 509 24.14 26.57 -17.65
CA ALA A 509 23.74 26.98 -18.99
C ALA A 509 22.73 26.00 -19.61
N ALA A 510 22.96 24.70 -19.45
CA ALA A 510 22.04 23.68 -19.92
C ALA A 510 20.68 23.75 -19.18
N MET A 511 20.66 24.10 -17.89
CA MET A 511 19.42 24.28 -17.10
C MET A 511 18.60 25.49 -17.53
N LEU A 512 19.24 26.60 -17.91
CA LEU A 512 18.57 27.81 -18.40
C LEU A 512 17.77 27.59 -19.69
N THR A 513 18.02 26.49 -20.40
CA THR A 513 17.31 26.12 -21.63
C THR A 513 16.21 25.08 -21.43
N LEU A 514 16.01 24.60 -20.20
CA LEU A 514 14.97 23.61 -19.89
C LEU A 514 13.57 24.21 -20.03
N LYS A 515 12.60 23.33 -20.34
CA LYS A 515 11.18 23.67 -20.24
C LYS A 515 10.76 23.69 -18.78
N GLY A 516 10.11 24.78 -18.36
CA GLY A 516 9.57 24.95 -17.01
C GLY A 516 10.25 26.10 -16.27
N GLU A 517 9.46 27.13 -15.96
CA GLU A 517 9.96 28.39 -15.37
C GLU A 517 10.58 28.21 -13.98
N GLU A 518 10.10 27.23 -13.20
CA GLU A 518 10.62 26.94 -11.86
C GLU A 518 12.09 26.49 -11.90
N ARG A 519 12.43 25.56 -12.79
CA ARG A 519 13.80 25.01 -12.90
C ARG A 519 14.77 26.03 -13.49
N VAL A 520 14.29 26.86 -14.42
CA VAL A 520 15.07 27.99 -14.95
C VAL A 520 15.34 29.01 -13.84
N HIS A 521 14.35 29.32 -13.01
CA HIS A 521 14.51 30.21 -11.86
C HIS A 521 15.53 29.67 -10.84
N GLU A 522 15.43 28.40 -10.45
CA GLU A 522 16.39 27.76 -9.54
C GLU A 522 17.83 27.84 -10.08
N ALA A 523 18.02 27.61 -11.39
CA ALA A 523 19.33 27.73 -12.02
C ALA A 523 19.88 29.17 -11.96
N LEU A 524 19.02 30.19 -12.16
CA LEU A 524 19.40 31.59 -11.99
C LEU A 524 19.75 31.93 -10.54
N GLU A 525 19.01 31.40 -9.55
CA GLU A 525 19.31 31.59 -8.13
C GLU A 525 20.68 30.99 -7.77
N VAL A 526 21.00 29.81 -8.31
CA VAL A 526 22.33 29.22 -8.14
C VAL A 526 23.41 30.13 -8.74
N ILE A 527 23.24 30.58 -9.99
CA ILE A 527 24.19 31.49 -10.65
C ILE A 527 24.42 32.75 -9.81
N GLU A 528 23.35 33.42 -9.39
CA GLU A 528 23.43 34.63 -8.57
C GLU A 528 24.20 34.36 -7.28
N LYS A 529 23.84 33.29 -6.56
CA LYS A 529 24.46 32.99 -5.26
C LYS A 529 25.95 32.66 -5.40
N LEU A 530 26.36 31.97 -6.47
CA LEU A 530 27.76 31.71 -6.77
C LEU A 530 28.53 33.02 -7.03
N LEU A 531 27.96 33.91 -7.86
CA LEU A 531 28.57 35.21 -8.18
C LEU A 531 28.72 36.11 -6.96
N VAL A 532 27.70 36.16 -6.09
CA VAL A 532 27.70 36.93 -4.83
C VAL A 532 28.76 36.41 -3.85
N THR A 533 28.95 35.09 -3.78
CA THR A 533 29.79 34.45 -2.76
C THR A 533 31.26 34.36 -3.17
N ALA A 534 31.55 34.43 -4.46
CA ALA A 534 32.89 34.29 -5.00
C ALA A 534 33.84 35.41 -4.53
N ASN A 535 35.06 35.03 -4.14
CA ASN A 535 36.13 36.03 -3.95
C ASN A 535 36.57 36.62 -5.31
N PRO A 536 37.36 37.72 -5.36
CA PRO A 536 37.70 38.39 -6.62
C PRO A 536 38.32 37.47 -7.69
N LYS A 537 39.17 36.51 -7.29
CA LYS A 537 39.79 35.55 -8.23
C LYS A 537 38.76 34.54 -8.75
N GLN A 538 37.91 34.02 -7.86
CA GLN A 538 36.82 33.12 -8.21
C GLN A 538 35.79 33.80 -9.11
N LEU A 539 35.44 35.05 -8.81
CA LEU A 539 34.46 35.83 -9.58
C LEU A 539 34.94 36.03 -11.02
N LYS A 540 36.22 36.38 -11.22
CA LYS A 540 36.82 36.48 -12.55
C LYS A 540 36.73 35.14 -13.31
N THR A 541 36.99 34.04 -12.62
CA THR A 541 36.92 32.68 -13.20
C THR A 541 35.50 32.31 -13.58
N LEU A 542 34.52 32.56 -12.70
CA LEU A 542 33.10 32.30 -12.96
C LEU A 542 32.55 33.13 -14.12
N LYS A 543 32.93 34.41 -14.22
CA LYS A 543 32.51 35.27 -15.35
C LYS A 543 33.04 34.76 -16.68
N GLU A 544 34.31 34.36 -16.73
CA GLU A 544 34.91 33.76 -17.93
C GLU A 544 34.23 32.43 -18.29
N GLU A 545 33.99 31.58 -17.31
CA GLU A 545 33.30 30.31 -17.49
C GLU A 545 31.87 30.51 -18.00
N ALA A 546 31.13 31.47 -17.43
CA ALA A 546 29.79 31.85 -17.85
C ALA A 546 29.76 32.36 -19.30
N LYS A 547 30.80 33.10 -19.73
CA LYS A 547 30.96 33.57 -21.10
C LYS A 547 31.17 32.40 -22.07
N VAL A 548 32.11 31.50 -21.77
CA VAL A 548 32.42 30.31 -22.59
C VAL A 548 31.22 29.36 -22.67
N ALA A 549 30.50 29.17 -21.55
CA ALA A 549 29.33 28.30 -21.47
C ALA A 549 28.06 28.88 -22.13
N GLY A 550 28.09 30.14 -22.60
CA GLY A 550 26.92 30.79 -23.19
C GLY A 550 25.84 31.19 -22.17
N VAL A 551 26.16 31.22 -20.87
CA VAL A 551 25.23 31.63 -19.80
C VAL A 551 24.73 33.05 -20.05
N ILE A 552 25.63 33.97 -20.43
CA ILE A 552 25.29 35.38 -20.69
C ILE A 552 24.22 35.50 -21.79
N TRP A 553 24.36 34.74 -22.88
CA TRP A 553 23.39 34.72 -23.97
C TRP A 553 22.03 34.17 -23.52
N ASN A 554 22.03 33.08 -22.75
CA ASN A 554 20.80 32.52 -22.19
C ASN A 554 20.10 33.51 -21.25
N ILE A 555 20.83 34.17 -20.35
CA ILE A 555 20.25 35.15 -19.42
C ILE A 555 19.68 36.36 -20.18
N LYS A 556 20.34 36.85 -21.25
CA LYS A 556 19.81 37.91 -22.12
C LYS A 556 18.46 37.52 -22.72
N LYS A 557 18.35 36.31 -23.26
CA LYS A 557 17.07 35.80 -23.80
C LYS A 557 15.98 35.72 -22.72
N LEU A 558 16.34 35.36 -21.48
CA LEU A 558 15.41 35.27 -20.36
C LEU A 558 14.87 36.63 -19.88
N GLN A 559 15.44 37.76 -20.33
CA GLN A 559 14.87 39.09 -20.07
C GLN A 559 13.53 39.33 -20.78
N GLU A 560 13.22 38.54 -21.82
CA GLU A 560 11.95 38.58 -22.54
C GLU A 560 10.94 37.53 -22.03
N ASN A 561 11.30 36.78 -20.99
CA ASN A 561 10.46 35.72 -20.44
C ASN A 561 9.17 36.30 -19.81
N GLY A 562 8.04 35.63 -20.06
CA GLY A 562 6.72 36.03 -19.51
C GLY A 562 6.62 35.88 -17.99
N ASN A 563 7.45 35.05 -17.38
CA ASN A 563 7.54 34.92 -15.92
C ASN A 563 8.37 36.07 -15.32
N ASN A 564 7.70 36.91 -14.54
CA ASN A 564 8.33 38.08 -13.89
C ASN A 564 9.50 37.72 -12.97
N LYS A 565 9.46 36.58 -12.26
CA LYS A 565 10.54 36.19 -11.34
C LYS A 565 11.81 35.88 -12.13
N VAL A 566 11.68 35.06 -13.17
CA VAL A 566 12.79 34.69 -14.07
C VAL A 566 13.36 35.94 -14.75
N ARG A 567 12.49 36.77 -15.34
CA ARG A 567 12.88 38.00 -16.02
C ARG A 567 13.62 38.98 -15.12
N ASN A 568 13.10 39.24 -13.92
CA ASN A 568 13.70 40.20 -12.99
C ASN A 568 15.05 39.72 -12.47
N LEU A 569 15.18 38.43 -12.14
CA LEU A 569 16.45 37.86 -11.68
C LEU A 569 17.49 37.85 -12.81
N ALA A 570 17.08 37.51 -14.04
CA ALA A 570 17.94 37.60 -15.22
C ALA A 570 18.46 39.03 -15.45
N MET A 571 17.58 40.04 -15.35
CA MET A 571 17.97 41.45 -15.45
C MET A 571 18.98 41.84 -14.37
N LYS A 572 18.72 41.45 -13.11
CA LYS A 572 19.60 41.74 -11.98
C LYS A 572 21.01 41.18 -12.20
N ILE A 573 21.12 39.89 -12.54
CA ILE A 573 22.41 39.22 -12.74
C ILE A 573 23.21 39.90 -13.85
N LEU A 574 22.57 40.25 -14.98
CA LEU A 574 23.25 40.96 -16.07
C LEU A 574 23.75 42.34 -15.64
N SER A 575 22.90 43.14 -14.99
CA SER A 575 23.24 44.52 -14.59
C SER A 575 24.29 44.60 -13.50
N GLU A 576 24.39 43.61 -12.62
CA GLU A 576 25.35 43.62 -11.50
C GLU A 576 26.69 42.97 -11.86
N TYR A 577 26.68 41.92 -12.70
CA TYR A 577 27.87 41.09 -12.91
C TYR A 577 28.41 41.08 -14.34
N PHE A 578 27.61 41.45 -15.35
CA PHE A 578 28.00 41.30 -16.76
C PHE A 578 27.81 42.60 -17.56
N THR A 579 27.94 43.77 -16.93
CA THR A 579 27.77 45.10 -17.56
C THR A 579 28.61 45.28 -18.82
N ASP A 580 29.85 44.80 -18.80
CA ASP A 580 30.81 44.98 -19.89
C ASP A 580 30.46 44.12 -21.12
N ASP A 581 29.61 43.11 -20.93
CA ASP A 581 29.11 42.24 -21.99
C ASP A 581 27.70 42.67 -22.48
N ILE A 582 27.17 43.82 -22.03
CA ILE A 582 25.83 44.34 -22.43
C ILE A 582 25.86 45.04 -23.81
N GLU A 583 27.02 45.43 -24.35
CA GLU A 583 27.06 46.20 -25.61
C GLU A 583 27.09 45.35 -26.92
N VAL A 584 26.34 45.87 -27.90
CA VAL A 584 26.14 45.48 -29.31
C VAL A 584 25.07 44.43 -29.62
N VAL A 585 23.80 44.81 -29.46
CA VAL A 585 22.79 44.67 -30.54
C VAL A 585 21.96 45.96 -30.59
N ASN A 586 22.54 47.04 -31.12
CA ASN A 586 21.75 48.17 -31.58
C ASN A 586 21.27 47.82 -33.00
N VAL A 587 20.10 47.18 -33.11
CA VAL A 587 19.35 47.26 -34.37
C VAL A 587 18.75 48.65 -34.38
N SER A 588 19.49 49.61 -34.93
CA SER A 588 18.93 50.87 -35.39
C SER A 588 17.85 50.53 -36.42
N CYS A 589 16.59 50.57 -35.99
CA CYS A 589 15.45 50.73 -36.89
C CYS A 589 15.56 52.10 -37.57
N GLU A 590 16.41 52.19 -38.59
CA GLU A 590 16.30 53.27 -39.56
C GLU A 590 14.97 53.08 -40.30
N LYS A 591 14.00 53.94 -39.97
CA LYS A 591 12.85 54.21 -40.80
C LYS A 591 13.35 54.69 -42.18
N LYS A 592 13.49 53.78 -43.15
CA LYS A 592 13.56 54.17 -44.56
C LYS A 592 12.15 54.27 -45.10
N GLY A 593 11.79 55.49 -45.47
CA GLY A 593 10.51 55.84 -46.07
C GLY A 593 10.23 55.03 -47.33
N ASN A 594 8.94 54.82 -47.56
CA ASN A 594 8.38 54.27 -48.78
C ASN A 594 8.97 54.96 -50.02
N SER A 595 9.71 54.19 -50.83
CA SER A 595 9.92 54.48 -52.25
C SER A 595 9.54 53.22 -53.05
N PRO A 596 8.63 53.30 -54.03
CA PRO A 596 8.10 52.14 -54.72
C PRO A 596 9.05 51.69 -55.84
N ASN A 597 10.02 50.82 -55.54
CA ASN A 597 10.73 50.10 -56.61
C ASN A 597 11.32 48.71 -56.28
N GLU A 598 11.06 48.12 -55.11
CA GLU A 598 11.62 46.80 -54.75
C GLU A 598 10.70 45.59 -54.99
N LYS A 599 9.82 45.63 -56.01
CA LYS A 599 9.03 44.45 -56.42
C LYS A 599 9.67 43.60 -57.53
N LYS A 600 10.97 43.76 -57.83
CA LYS A 600 11.63 43.03 -58.94
C LYS A 600 12.83 42.14 -58.61
N LYS A 601 13.12 41.84 -57.34
CA LYS A 601 14.28 40.99 -56.97
C LYS A 601 14.02 39.73 -56.15
N VAL A 602 12.76 39.27 -56.04
CA VAL A 602 12.41 37.97 -55.40
C VAL A 602 12.13 36.85 -56.42
N LYS A 603 12.44 37.06 -57.71
CA LYS A 603 12.46 36.02 -58.74
C LYS A 603 13.84 35.90 -59.37
N ARG A 604 14.76 35.21 -58.69
CA ARG A 604 15.81 34.36 -59.30
C ARG A 604 16.66 33.72 -58.20
N MET A 605 17.04 32.48 -58.47
CA MET A 605 17.91 31.59 -57.69
C MET A 605 17.23 30.87 -56.51
N LYS A 606 16.30 29.98 -56.88
CA LYS A 606 16.33 28.59 -56.40
C LYS A 606 17.45 27.87 -57.16
N HIS A 607 18.51 27.48 -56.47
CA HIS A 607 19.30 26.26 -56.70
C HIS A 607 20.05 25.95 -55.42
#